data_AF-A0A950B795-F1
#
_entry.id   AF-A0A950B795-F1
#
_cell.length_a   1.000
_cell.length_b   1.000
_cell.length_c   1.000
_cell.angle_alpha   90.00
_cell.angle_beta   90.00
_cell.angle_gamma   90.00
#
_symmetry.space_group_name_H-M   'P 1'
#
loop_
_entity.id
_entity.type
_entity.pdbx_description
1 polymer ?
#
loop_
_entity_poly.entity_id
_entity_poly.type
_entity_poly.pdbx_seq_one_letter_code
_entity_poly.pdbx_strand_id
1 'polypeptide(L)'
;MRRRPPLCVGRRGDQGGFTLVETMVASALLLTILAICFAFMASMQNAVARSDSRQQSNDQAAVAAHDVDRQIRSGNVLYDPASEGSNAGTNPDSTAIPAGFSLRIYTQANGLERCVQWRLLNTNVLQRRSWTQSWRVDGQVSSWATMASGIVNPSNQPPFALDSSSGFGGAGNSRLVDVDLLANNNTSQGATAEVQLSVAGRNTEYFPTNSGLCGDIPTP
;
A
#
# COMPACT_ATOMS: atom_id res chain seq x y z
N MET A 1 22.64 -28.35 -91.87
CA MET A 1 23.14 -27.17 -91.14
C MET A 1 22.05 -26.60 -90.25
N ARG A 2 22.16 -26.74 -88.92
CA ARG A 2 21.54 -25.84 -87.93
C ARG A 2 22.26 -26.04 -86.60
N ARG A 3 23.19 -25.12 -86.30
CA ARG A 3 23.89 -25.01 -85.02
C ARG A 3 22.89 -24.58 -83.94
N ARG A 4 22.85 -25.26 -82.80
CA ARG A 4 22.34 -24.71 -81.54
C ARG A 4 23.52 -24.43 -80.60
N PRO A 5 23.52 -23.30 -79.89
CA PRO A 5 24.63 -22.87 -79.04
C PRO A 5 24.75 -23.71 -77.77
N PRO A 6 25.94 -23.80 -77.17
CA PRO A 6 26.12 -24.42 -75.86
C PRO A 6 25.42 -23.58 -74.78
N LEU A 7 24.74 -24.28 -73.87
CA LEU A 7 24.18 -23.72 -72.64
C LEU A 7 25.32 -23.10 -71.83
N CYS A 8 25.19 -21.81 -71.49
CA CYS A 8 26.02 -21.17 -70.48
C CYS A 8 25.81 -21.89 -69.15
N VAL A 9 26.81 -22.67 -68.74
CA VAL A 9 26.94 -23.18 -67.38
C VAL A 9 27.12 -21.96 -66.47
N GLY A 10 26.07 -21.61 -65.74
CA GLY A 10 26.14 -20.62 -64.68
C GLY A 10 27.24 -21.01 -63.70
N ARG A 11 28.16 -20.07 -63.43
CA ARG A 11 29.20 -20.20 -62.41
C ARG A 11 28.61 -20.86 -61.16
N ARG A 12 29.10 -22.05 -60.83
CA ARG A 12 29.10 -22.55 -59.45
C ARG A 12 29.75 -21.43 -58.63
N GLY A 13 28.93 -20.67 -57.91
CA GLY A 13 29.41 -19.78 -56.88
C GLY A 13 30.25 -20.62 -55.92
N ASP A 14 31.44 -20.11 -55.59
CA ASP A 14 32.38 -20.70 -54.65
C ASP A 14 31.66 -21.35 -53.47
N GLN A 15 31.61 -22.68 -53.47
CA GLN A 15 31.31 -23.45 -52.26
C GLN A 15 32.60 -23.54 -51.45
N GLY A 16 33.08 -22.39 -50.98
CA GLY A 16 34.11 -22.34 -49.95
C GLY A 16 33.49 -22.91 -48.68
N GLY A 17 33.90 -24.12 -48.28
CA GLY A 17 33.52 -24.68 -46.99
C GLY A 17 33.96 -23.72 -45.88
N PHE A 18 33.07 -23.47 -44.90
CA PHE A 18 33.38 -22.65 -43.74
C PHE A 18 34.63 -23.19 -43.04
N THR A 19 35.58 -22.30 -42.77
CA THR A 19 36.75 -22.71 -42.00
C THR A 19 36.34 -22.97 -40.55
N LEU A 20 36.96 -23.97 -39.91
CA LEU A 20 36.65 -24.34 -38.52
C LEU A 20 36.78 -23.12 -37.58
N VAL A 21 37.77 -22.26 -37.86
CA VAL A 21 38.01 -21.00 -37.15
C VAL A 21 36.83 -20.02 -37.29
N GLU A 22 36.25 -19.88 -38.48
CA GLU A 22 35.11 -18.99 -38.71
C GLU A 22 33.87 -19.42 -37.91
N THR A 23 33.61 -20.73 -37.83
CA THR A 23 32.50 -21.24 -37.00
C THR A 23 32.75 -21.04 -35.50
N MET A 24 34.01 -21.15 -35.03
CA MET A 24 34.36 -20.86 -33.64
C MET A 24 34.15 -19.39 -33.32
N VAL A 25 34.65 -18.47 -34.15
CA VAL A 25 34.48 -17.03 -33.95
C VAL A 25 33.00 -16.64 -34.00
N ALA A 26 32.24 -17.16 -34.97
CA ALA A 26 30.81 -16.91 -35.08
C ALA A 26 30.05 -17.39 -33.84
N SER A 27 30.36 -18.58 -33.32
CA SER A 27 29.73 -19.10 -32.10
C SER A 27 30.10 -18.29 -30.85
N ALA A 28 31.36 -17.84 -30.73
CA ALA A 28 31.81 -17.01 -29.61
C ALA A 28 31.12 -15.64 -29.60
N LEU A 29 30.98 -15.00 -30.77
CA LEU A 29 30.24 -13.74 -30.93
C LEU A 29 28.75 -13.91 -30.64
N LEU A 30 28.14 -15.01 -31.10
CA LEU A 30 26.75 -15.30 -30.81
C LEU A 30 26.51 -15.46 -29.30
N LEU A 31 27.36 -16.22 -28.61
CA LEU A 31 27.25 -16.42 -27.15
C LEU A 31 27.41 -15.10 -26.38
N THR A 32 28.31 -14.22 -26.80
CA THR A 32 28.47 -12.90 -26.16
C THR A 32 27.25 -12.02 -26.36
N ILE A 33 26.68 -11.99 -27.57
CA ILE A 33 25.45 -11.22 -27.84
C ILE A 33 24.29 -11.77 -27.00
N LEU A 34 24.10 -13.09 -26.96
CA LEU A 34 23.06 -13.72 -26.15
C LEU A 34 23.22 -13.38 -24.67
N ALA A 35 24.46 -13.41 -24.13
CA ALA A 35 24.72 -13.04 -22.74
C ALA A 35 24.30 -11.59 -22.43
N ILE A 36 24.58 -10.64 -23.33
CA ILE A 36 24.15 -9.24 -23.17
C ILE A 36 22.63 -9.13 -23.22
N CYS A 37 21.98 -9.84 -24.15
CA CYS A 37 20.51 -9.87 -24.25
C CYS A 37 19.86 -10.43 -22.97
N PHE A 38 20.41 -11.50 -22.38
CA PHE A 38 19.92 -12.04 -21.11
C PHE A 38 20.12 -11.08 -19.94
N ALA A 39 21.27 -10.41 -19.86
CA ALA A 39 21.53 -9.39 -18.83
C ALA A 39 20.51 -8.24 -18.92
N PHE A 40 20.20 -7.79 -20.13
CA PHE A 40 19.17 -6.77 -20.36
C PHE A 40 17.76 -7.24 -19.99
N MET A 41 17.40 -8.47 -20.35
CA MET A 41 16.10 -9.03 -19.97
C MET A 41 15.94 -9.15 -18.45
N ALA A 42 16.99 -9.60 -17.75
CA ALA A 42 16.99 -9.70 -16.30
C ALA A 42 16.87 -8.31 -15.64
N SER A 43 17.51 -7.28 -16.18
CA SER A 43 17.37 -5.92 -15.65
C SER A 43 15.95 -5.37 -15.84
N MET A 44 15.34 -5.62 -17.01
CA MET A 44 13.95 -5.24 -17.29
C MET A 44 12.95 -5.96 -16.39
N GLN A 45 13.10 -7.27 -16.17
CA GLN A 45 12.25 -8.03 -15.25
C GLN A 45 12.32 -7.49 -13.82
N ASN A 46 13.52 -7.15 -13.35
CA ASN A 46 13.70 -6.54 -12.03
C ASN A 46 13.05 -5.14 -11.94
N ALA A 47 13.11 -4.35 -13.02
CA ALA A 47 12.45 -3.05 -13.08
C ALA A 47 10.93 -3.17 -13.02
N VAL A 48 10.35 -4.12 -13.78
CA VAL A 48 8.91 -4.41 -13.77
C VAL A 48 8.46 -4.89 -12.38
N ALA A 49 9.16 -5.86 -11.78
CA ALA A 49 8.82 -6.36 -10.45
C ALA A 49 8.82 -5.27 -9.38
N ARG A 50 9.77 -4.32 -9.46
CA ARG A 50 9.81 -3.14 -8.57
C ARG A 50 8.64 -2.19 -8.83
N SER A 51 8.26 -1.99 -10.09
CA SER A 51 7.12 -1.16 -10.47
C SER A 51 5.81 -1.76 -9.96
N ASP A 52 5.59 -3.05 -10.20
CA ASP A 52 4.38 -3.78 -9.78
C ASP A 52 4.21 -3.76 -8.26
N SER A 53 5.30 -3.98 -7.52
CA SER A 53 5.27 -3.92 -6.05
C SER A 53 4.86 -2.53 -5.54
N ARG A 54 5.38 -1.45 -6.16
CA ARG A 54 5.01 -0.08 -5.78
C ARG A 54 3.55 0.21 -6.10
N GLN A 55 3.10 -0.19 -7.28
CA GLN A 55 1.71 0.00 -7.69
C GLN A 55 0.76 -0.71 -6.73
N GLN A 56 1.07 -1.96 -6.36
CA GLN A 56 0.25 -2.73 -5.42
C GLN A 56 0.10 -2.04 -4.06
N SER A 57 1.18 -1.50 -3.49
CA SER A 57 1.08 -0.82 -2.18
C SER A 57 0.37 0.52 -2.26
N ASN A 58 0.50 1.24 -3.37
CA ASN A 58 -0.26 2.47 -3.59
C ASN A 58 -1.76 2.17 -3.71
N ASP A 59 -2.12 1.12 -4.45
CA ASP A 59 -3.51 0.69 -4.60
C ASP A 59 -4.09 0.24 -3.25
N GLN A 60 -3.32 -0.52 -2.45
CA GLN A 60 -3.73 -0.90 -1.09
C GLN A 60 -3.93 0.33 -0.18
N ALA A 61 -3.00 1.28 -0.21
CA ALA A 61 -3.10 2.51 0.58
C ALA A 61 -4.34 3.33 0.18
N ALA A 62 -4.59 3.49 -1.13
CA ALA A 62 -5.77 4.19 -1.65
C ALA A 62 -7.08 3.51 -1.24
N VAL A 63 -7.17 2.17 -1.34
CA VAL A 63 -8.35 1.42 -0.91
C VAL A 63 -8.57 1.55 0.60
N ALA A 64 -7.51 1.47 1.41
CA ALA A 64 -7.61 1.65 2.85
C ALA A 64 -8.08 3.07 3.21
N ALA A 65 -7.51 4.08 2.55
CA ALA A 65 -7.92 5.47 2.63
C ALA A 65 -9.42 5.67 2.36
N HIS A 66 -9.94 5.06 1.29
CA HIS A 66 -11.37 5.12 0.96
C HIS A 66 -12.27 4.40 1.97
N ASP A 67 -11.80 3.28 2.54
CA ASP A 67 -12.55 2.58 3.58
C ASP A 67 -12.61 3.40 4.88
N VAL A 68 -11.52 4.08 5.24
CA VAL A 68 -11.50 5.04 6.36
C VAL A 68 -12.45 6.21 6.09
N ASP A 69 -12.38 6.85 4.92
CA ASP A 69 -13.30 7.94 4.53
C ASP A 69 -14.77 7.53 4.68
N ARG A 70 -15.12 6.34 4.18
CA ARG A 70 -16.47 5.80 4.28
C ARG A 70 -16.93 5.63 5.74
N GLN A 71 -16.04 5.15 6.60
CA GLN A 71 -16.34 4.92 8.02
C GLN A 71 -16.48 6.24 8.78
N ILE A 72 -15.64 7.23 8.49
CA ILE A 72 -15.71 8.57 9.09
C ILE A 72 -17.01 9.27 8.66
N ARG A 73 -17.37 9.24 7.37
CA ARG A 73 -18.61 9.84 6.87
C ARG A 73 -19.86 9.21 7.46
N SER A 74 -19.82 7.91 7.72
CA SER A 74 -20.90 7.14 8.37
C SER A 74 -20.72 7.06 9.89
N GLY A 75 -19.77 7.82 10.44
CA GLY A 75 -19.40 7.82 11.84
C GLY A 75 -20.41 8.61 12.66
N ASN A 76 -20.82 8.05 13.78
CA ASN A 76 -21.62 8.74 14.78
C ASN A 76 -20.71 9.36 15.85
N VAL A 77 -19.62 8.67 16.23
CA VAL A 77 -18.62 9.22 17.16
C VAL A 77 -17.22 9.02 16.62
N LEU A 78 -16.39 10.05 16.75
CA LEU A 78 -14.99 10.01 16.38
C LEU A 78 -14.11 10.35 17.57
N TYR A 79 -13.10 9.50 17.79
CA TYR A 79 -12.14 9.64 18.88
C TYR A 79 -10.90 10.38 18.42
N ASP A 80 -10.28 11.11 19.34
CA ASP A 80 -9.06 11.86 19.07
C ASP A 80 -7.86 10.92 18.86
N PRO A 81 -7.29 10.84 17.64
CA PRO A 81 -6.14 9.99 17.32
C PRO A 81 -4.93 10.25 18.24
N ALA A 82 -4.77 11.47 18.75
CA ALA A 82 -3.67 11.81 19.64
C ALA A 82 -3.76 11.09 21.00
N SER A 83 -4.96 10.71 21.42
CA SER A 83 -5.22 10.00 22.68
C SER A 83 -5.36 8.48 22.54
N GLU A 84 -5.40 7.96 21.31
CA GLU A 84 -5.74 6.56 21.03
C GLU A 84 -4.55 5.59 21.06
N GLY A 85 -3.31 6.08 21.13
CA GLY A 85 -2.11 5.23 21.02
C GLY A 85 -2.07 4.06 22.03
N SER A 86 -2.39 4.33 23.30
CA SER A 86 -2.45 3.29 24.36
C SER A 86 -3.64 2.34 24.20
N ASN A 87 -4.70 2.79 23.53
CA ASN A 87 -5.95 2.06 23.30
C ASN A 87 -5.86 1.08 22.12
N ALA A 88 -4.84 1.21 21.27
CA ALA A 88 -4.62 0.38 20.09
C ALA A 88 -3.78 -0.89 20.34
N GLY A 89 -3.26 -1.03 21.57
CA GLY A 89 -2.41 -2.12 21.99
C GLY A 89 -0.93 -1.89 21.73
N THR A 90 -0.20 -2.98 21.51
CA THR A 90 1.24 -2.97 21.30
C THR A 90 1.61 -3.40 19.89
N ASN A 91 2.75 -2.90 19.43
CA ASN A 91 3.46 -3.42 18.27
C ASN A 91 3.95 -4.87 18.51
N PRO A 92 4.34 -5.60 17.46
CA PRO A 92 4.91 -6.95 17.57
C PRO A 92 6.16 -7.05 18.47
N ASP A 93 6.89 -5.95 18.65
CA ASP A 93 8.06 -5.85 19.54
C ASP A 93 7.68 -5.44 20.98
N SER A 94 6.40 -5.49 21.33
CA SER A 94 5.83 -5.06 22.63
C SER A 94 5.93 -3.56 22.92
N THR A 95 6.32 -2.72 21.95
CA THR A 95 6.29 -1.26 22.13
C THR A 95 4.87 -0.71 22.00
N ALA A 96 4.59 0.42 22.65
CA ALA A 96 3.30 1.10 22.52
C ALA A 96 3.13 1.71 21.11
N ILE A 97 1.89 1.76 20.63
CA ILE A 97 1.57 2.46 19.39
C ILE A 97 1.61 3.98 19.66
N PRO A 98 2.33 4.78 18.86
CA PRO A 98 2.43 6.21 19.09
C PRO A 98 1.09 6.94 18.94
N ALA A 99 1.00 8.13 19.55
CA ALA A 99 -0.12 9.04 19.35
C ALA A 99 -0.28 9.41 17.86
N GLY A 100 -1.51 9.44 17.36
CA GLY A 100 -1.81 9.70 15.93
C GLY A 100 -1.62 8.50 15.00
N PHE A 101 -1.11 7.36 15.50
CA PHE A 101 -0.95 6.13 14.71
C PHE A 101 -2.12 5.16 14.87
N SER A 102 -3.19 5.60 15.53
CA SER A 102 -4.42 4.84 15.64
C SER A 102 -5.62 5.77 15.60
N LEU A 103 -6.73 5.23 15.10
CA LEU A 103 -7.98 5.96 14.93
C LEU A 103 -9.12 5.04 15.33
N ARG A 104 -10.02 5.53 16.19
CA ARG A 104 -11.22 4.80 16.59
C ARG A 104 -12.46 5.57 16.17
N ILE A 105 -13.41 4.84 15.60
CA ILE A 105 -14.62 5.37 15.00
C ILE A 105 -15.78 4.50 15.47
N TYR A 106 -16.82 5.11 16.00
CA TYR A 106 -18.12 4.45 16.11
C TYR A 106 -18.92 4.77 14.85
N THR A 107 -19.29 3.74 14.09
CA THR A 107 -19.89 3.91 12.76
C THR A 107 -21.13 3.04 12.58
N GLN A 108 -22.06 3.53 11.78
CA GLN A 108 -23.24 2.81 11.29
C GLN A 108 -23.08 2.36 9.84
N ALA A 109 -21.84 2.29 9.34
CA ALA A 109 -21.56 1.85 7.98
C ALA A 109 -22.23 0.49 7.68
N ASN A 110 -22.95 0.42 6.55
CA ASN A 110 -23.74 -0.75 6.12
C ASN A 110 -24.94 -1.09 7.01
N GLY A 111 -25.49 -0.11 7.75
CA GLY A 111 -26.69 -0.30 8.57
C GLY A 111 -26.47 -1.10 9.86
N LEU A 112 -25.20 -1.26 10.27
CA LEU A 112 -24.82 -2.00 11.46
C LEU A 112 -23.91 -1.13 12.33
N GLU A 113 -24.37 -0.88 13.56
CA GLU A 113 -23.65 -0.15 14.59
C GLU A 113 -22.45 -0.96 15.07
N ARG A 114 -21.24 -0.40 14.86
CA ARG A 114 -20.00 -1.06 15.26
C ARG A 114 -18.92 -0.05 15.61
N CYS A 115 -18.05 -0.46 16.51
CA CYS A 115 -16.81 0.20 16.79
C CYS A 115 -15.77 -0.32 15.79
N VAL A 116 -15.04 0.58 15.14
CA VAL A 116 -13.93 0.25 14.25
C VAL A 116 -12.69 0.94 14.78
N GLN A 117 -11.57 0.22 14.75
CA GLN A 117 -10.28 0.76 15.11
C GLN A 117 -9.26 0.43 14.05
N TRP A 118 -8.52 1.46 13.69
CA TRP A 118 -7.38 1.40 12.79
C TRP A 118 -6.11 1.61 13.59
N ARG A 119 -5.05 0.92 13.19
CA ARG A 119 -3.72 1.15 13.74
C ARG A 119 -2.66 0.93 12.67
N LEU A 120 -1.60 1.73 12.73
CA LEU A 120 -0.38 1.52 11.97
C LEU A 120 0.69 0.95 12.91
N LEU A 121 1.18 -0.24 12.58
CA LEU A 121 2.25 -0.90 13.31
C LEU A 121 3.63 -0.36 12.89
N ASN A 122 4.63 -0.50 13.76
CA ASN A 122 6.03 -0.23 13.44
C ASN A 122 6.63 -1.15 12.35
N THR A 123 5.91 -2.21 11.97
CA THR A 123 6.22 -3.07 10.82
C THR A 123 5.71 -2.51 9.49
N ASN A 124 5.21 -1.27 9.47
CA ASN A 124 4.65 -0.60 8.30
C ASN A 124 3.38 -1.27 7.76
N VAL A 125 2.60 -1.86 8.65
CA VAL A 125 1.33 -2.54 8.32
C VAL A 125 0.17 -1.79 8.93
N LEU A 126 -0.75 -1.35 8.07
CA LEU A 126 -2.02 -0.76 8.48
C LEU A 126 -3.03 -1.88 8.72
N GLN A 127 -3.58 -1.91 9.93
CA GLN A 127 -4.55 -2.92 10.34
C GLN A 127 -5.87 -2.28 10.76
N ARG A 128 -6.94 -3.05 10.59
CA ARG A 128 -8.30 -2.71 11.03
C ARG A 128 -8.87 -3.84 11.87
N ARG A 129 -9.56 -3.49 12.95
CA ARG A 129 -10.45 -4.39 13.69
C ARG A 129 -11.78 -3.70 13.95
N SER A 130 -12.79 -4.49 14.25
CA SER A 130 -14.14 -4.02 14.58
C SER A 130 -14.83 -4.90 15.62
N TRP A 131 -15.75 -4.32 16.37
CA TRP A 131 -16.53 -5.02 17.39
C TRP A 131 -17.90 -4.37 17.63
N THR A 132 -18.84 -5.10 18.21
CA THR A 132 -20.15 -4.58 18.62
C THR A 132 -20.03 -3.77 19.90
N GLN A 133 -20.98 -2.88 20.20
CA GLN A 133 -20.99 -2.16 21.48
C GLN A 133 -21.13 -3.12 22.68
N SER A 134 -21.88 -4.20 22.50
CA SER A 134 -22.13 -5.26 23.48
C SER A 134 -21.08 -6.37 23.47
N TRP A 135 -19.88 -6.13 22.93
CA TRP A 135 -18.85 -7.17 22.75
C TRP A 135 -18.52 -7.97 24.02
N ARG A 136 -18.63 -7.35 25.21
CA ARG A 136 -18.42 -8.03 26.50
C ARG A 136 -19.45 -9.13 26.77
N VAL A 137 -20.65 -8.99 26.20
CA VAL A 137 -21.78 -9.91 26.38
C VAL A 137 -21.86 -10.90 25.22
N ASP A 138 -21.74 -10.42 23.98
CA ASP A 138 -21.93 -11.23 22.77
C ASP A 138 -20.62 -11.84 22.21
N GLY A 139 -19.46 -11.41 22.71
CA GLY A 139 -18.14 -11.85 22.26
C GLY A 139 -17.78 -11.44 20.83
N GLN A 140 -18.54 -10.55 20.18
CA GLN A 140 -18.38 -10.22 18.77
C GLN A 140 -17.25 -9.21 18.56
N VAL A 141 -16.02 -9.72 18.53
CA VAL A 141 -14.80 -8.97 18.22
C VAL A 141 -14.13 -9.62 17.01
N SER A 142 -13.92 -8.85 15.95
CA SER A 142 -13.13 -9.32 14.81
C SER A 142 -11.63 -9.28 15.10
N SER A 143 -10.90 -10.24 14.55
CA SER A 143 -9.44 -10.21 14.56
C SER A 143 -8.91 -9.01 13.76
N TRP A 144 -7.68 -8.59 14.07
CA TRP A 144 -6.98 -7.63 13.24
C TRP A 144 -6.81 -8.14 11.81
N ALA A 145 -7.28 -7.35 10.85
CA ALA A 145 -7.11 -7.59 9.42
C ALA A 145 -6.12 -6.59 8.84
N THR A 146 -5.17 -7.06 8.04
CA THR A 146 -4.25 -6.21 7.29
C THR A 146 -4.98 -5.56 6.13
N MET A 147 -4.94 -4.22 6.06
CA MET A 147 -5.60 -3.43 5.03
C MET A 147 -4.60 -2.89 4.00
N ALA A 148 -3.42 -2.48 4.47
CA ALA A 148 -2.33 -2.05 3.60
C ALA A 148 -0.97 -2.40 4.23
N SER A 149 0.03 -2.55 3.38
CA SER A 149 1.41 -2.83 3.77
C SER A 149 2.37 -1.83 3.14
N GLY A 150 3.53 -1.63 3.77
CA GLY A 150 4.52 -0.65 3.32
C GLY A 150 4.15 0.80 3.66
N ILE A 151 3.36 1.03 4.71
CA ILE A 151 3.01 2.39 5.15
C ILE A 151 4.08 2.92 6.12
N VAL A 152 4.78 3.98 5.76
CA VAL A 152 6.04 4.46 6.37
C VAL A 152 5.92 5.86 7.00
N ASN A 153 4.75 6.21 7.52
CA ASN A 153 4.54 7.50 8.19
C ASN A 153 5.54 7.74 9.33
N PRO A 154 6.30 8.85 9.31
CA PRO A 154 7.21 9.20 10.39
C PRO A 154 6.44 9.80 11.58
N SER A 155 7.07 9.83 12.75
CA SER A 155 6.44 10.31 13.99
C SER A 155 6.00 11.78 13.96
N ASN A 156 6.60 12.60 13.10
CA ASN A 156 6.25 14.01 12.90
C ASN A 156 5.14 14.22 11.85
N GLN A 157 4.70 13.17 11.16
CA GLN A 157 3.61 13.17 10.18
C GLN A 157 2.76 11.91 10.42
N PRO A 158 2.01 11.87 11.54
CA PRO A 158 1.20 10.72 11.89
C PRO A 158 0.12 10.47 10.82
N PRO A 159 -0.28 9.20 10.60
CA PRO A 159 -1.23 8.87 9.55
C PRO A 159 -2.65 9.38 9.82
N PHE A 160 -2.97 9.70 11.07
CA PHE A 160 -4.26 10.23 11.47
C PHE A 160 -4.07 11.47 12.35
N ALA A 161 -4.68 12.57 11.94
CA ALA A 161 -4.70 13.81 12.68
C ALA A 161 -6.09 14.46 12.63
N LEU A 162 -6.48 15.15 13.70
CA LEU A 162 -7.64 16.03 13.69
C LEU A 162 -7.22 17.45 13.30
N ASP A 163 -7.98 18.09 12.42
CA ASP A 163 -7.73 19.50 12.07
C ASP A 163 -8.22 20.41 13.19
N SER A 164 -7.30 20.86 14.02
CA SER A 164 -7.59 21.71 15.19
C SER A 164 -8.01 23.15 14.85
N SER A 165 -8.15 23.53 13.57
CA SER A 165 -8.49 24.90 13.18
C SER A 165 -9.90 25.30 13.62
N SER A 166 -10.06 26.59 13.91
CA SER A 166 -11.31 27.15 14.44
C SER A 166 -12.49 27.01 13.48
N GLY A 167 -12.23 26.92 12.16
CA GLY A 167 -13.25 26.74 11.13
C GLY A 167 -13.94 25.37 11.17
N PHE A 168 -13.31 24.37 11.78
CA PHE A 168 -13.83 23.00 11.86
C PHE A 168 -14.22 22.57 13.27
N GLY A 169 -14.28 23.49 14.24
CA GLY A 169 -14.69 23.17 15.63
C GLY A 169 -13.59 23.30 16.67
N GLY A 170 -12.37 23.65 16.26
CA GLY A 170 -11.23 23.91 17.16
C GLY A 170 -10.63 22.65 17.77
N ALA A 171 -9.58 22.82 18.58
CA ALA A 171 -8.77 21.74 19.16
C ALA A 171 -9.54 20.71 20.02
N GLY A 172 -10.78 20.99 20.42
CA GLY A 172 -11.59 20.09 21.26
C GLY A 172 -12.85 19.53 20.61
N ASN A 173 -13.15 19.90 19.35
CA ASN A 173 -14.39 19.50 18.66
C ASN A 173 -14.22 19.48 17.13
N SER A 174 -13.00 19.27 16.66
CA SER A 174 -12.68 19.27 15.22
C SER A 174 -13.52 18.25 14.50
N ARG A 175 -14.23 18.67 13.45
CA ARG A 175 -15.09 17.85 12.61
C ARG A 175 -14.38 17.21 11.44
N LEU A 176 -13.08 17.39 11.34
CA LEU A 176 -12.31 17.04 10.16
C LEU A 176 -11.10 16.19 10.59
N VAL A 177 -11.00 15.01 9.99
CA VAL A 177 -9.83 14.14 10.13
C VAL A 177 -9.03 14.22 8.86
N ASP A 178 -7.76 14.53 9.02
CA ASP A 178 -6.76 14.33 8.00
C ASP A 178 -6.19 12.93 8.13
N VAL A 179 -6.28 12.18 7.05
CA VAL A 179 -5.67 10.87 6.91
C VAL A 179 -4.60 11.00 5.84
N ASP A 180 -3.39 10.66 6.20
CA ASP A 180 -2.22 10.81 5.36
C ASP A 180 -1.42 9.51 5.38
N LEU A 181 -1.50 8.75 4.29
CA LEU A 181 -0.83 7.45 4.18
C LEU A 181 0.38 7.58 3.26
N LEU A 182 1.56 7.44 3.84
CA LEU A 182 2.82 7.42 3.09
C LEU A 182 3.18 5.97 2.75
N ALA A 183 3.05 5.57 1.49
CA ALA A 183 3.38 4.22 1.02
C ALA A 183 4.80 4.16 0.42
N ASN A 184 5.64 3.28 0.97
CA ASN A 184 6.96 2.96 0.43
C ASN A 184 7.38 1.53 0.81
N ASN A 185 7.35 0.60 -0.16
CA ASN A 185 7.82 -0.77 0.05
C ASN A 185 9.34 -0.92 0.18
N ASN A 186 10.11 0.11 -0.20
CA ASN A 186 11.56 0.07 -0.10
C ASN A 186 12.10 1.44 0.31
N THR A 187 12.16 1.65 1.62
CA THR A 187 12.66 2.87 2.26
C THR A 187 14.09 3.24 1.86
N SER A 188 14.87 2.30 1.28
CA SER A 188 16.26 2.54 0.86
C SER A 188 16.42 2.98 -0.60
N GLN A 189 15.45 2.73 -1.48
CA GLN A 189 15.58 2.94 -2.94
C GLN A 189 14.29 3.40 -3.64
N GLY A 190 13.23 3.73 -2.88
CA GLY A 190 11.90 4.08 -3.38
C GLY A 190 11.50 5.52 -3.13
N ALA A 191 10.82 6.12 -4.11
CA ALA A 191 10.03 7.33 -3.87
C ALA A 191 8.82 6.95 -3.02
N THR A 192 8.55 7.72 -1.98
CA THR A 192 7.35 7.57 -1.15
C THR A 192 6.16 8.13 -1.92
N ALA A 193 5.11 7.35 -2.05
CA ALA A 193 3.81 7.82 -2.54
C ALA A 193 2.98 8.30 -1.36
N GLU A 194 2.29 9.42 -1.53
CA GLU A 194 1.46 10.03 -0.50
C GLU A 194 0.00 9.95 -0.92
N VAL A 195 -0.84 9.40 -0.05
CA VAL A 195 -2.30 9.37 -0.20
C VAL A 195 -2.88 10.20 0.93
N GLN A 196 -3.22 11.44 0.61
CA GLN A 196 -3.83 12.37 1.55
C GLN A 196 -5.32 12.51 1.28
N LEU A 197 -6.11 12.47 2.35
CA LEU A 197 -7.54 12.74 2.34
C LEU A 197 -7.95 13.47 3.61
N SER A 198 -8.88 14.38 3.46
CA SER A 198 -9.43 15.19 4.54
C SER A 198 -10.94 14.98 4.56
N VAL A 199 -11.45 14.43 5.66
CA VAL A 199 -12.82 13.92 5.74
C VAL A 199 -13.53 14.51 6.92
N ALA A 200 -14.67 15.14 6.64
CA ALA A 200 -15.55 15.67 7.65
C ALA A 200 -16.71 14.72 7.96
N GLY A 201 -16.95 14.47 9.25
CA GLY A 201 -18.12 13.77 9.74
C GLY A 201 -19.36 14.67 9.67
N ARG A 202 -20.38 14.31 8.88
CA ARG A 202 -21.54 15.20 8.65
C ARG A 202 -22.49 15.31 9.84
N ASN A 203 -22.63 14.23 10.62
CA ASN A 203 -23.50 14.11 11.80
C ASN A 203 -22.77 13.40 12.96
N THR A 204 -21.46 13.58 13.03
CA THR A 204 -20.60 12.89 13.98
C THR A 204 -20.42 13.77 15.22
N GLU A 205 -20.71 13.24 16.39
CA GLU A 205 -20.39 13.87 17.67
C GLU A 205 -18.92 13.56 18.00
N TYR A 206 -18.16 14.57 18.38
CA TYR A 206 -16.73 14.42 18.63
C TYR A 206 -16.47 14.25 20.12
N PHE A 207 -15.49 13.42 20.45
CA PHE A 207 -14.98 13.31 21.81
C PHE A 207 -14.61 14.72 22.36
N PRO A 208 -14.91 15.07 23.63
CA PRO A 208 -15.23 14.20 24.77
C PRO A 208 -16.72 14.02 25.11
N THR A 209 -17.66 14.57 24.35
CA THR A 209 -19.03 14.74 24.85
C THR A 209 -19.85 13.44 24.96
N ASN A 210 -19.44 12.35 24.27
CA ASN A 210 -20.09 11.04 24.33
C ASN A 210 -19.10 9.89 24.55
N SER A 211 -18.69 9.70 25.81
CA SER A 211 -17.73 8.68 26.24
C SER A 211 -18.31 7.27 26.39
N GLY A 212 -19.62 7.08 26.24
CA GLY A 212 -20.28 5.78 26.46
C GLY A 212 -20.20 4.80 25.29
N LEU A 213 -20.22 5.29 24.04
CA LEU A 213 -20.32 4.44 22.85
C LEU A 213 -18.93 4.04 22.38
N CYS A 214 -18.55 2.77 22.50
CA CYS A 214 -17.20 2.26 22.18
C CYS A 214 -16.08 2.67 23.14
N GLY A 215 -16.39 3.19 24.32
CA GLY A 215 -15.39 3.52 25.35
C GLY A 215 -14.63 2.29 25.85
N ASP A 216 -15.34 1.17 26.03
CA ASP A 216 -14.78 -0.13 26.40
C ASP A 216 -14.16 -0.83 25.19
N ILE A 217 -12.85 -1.04 25.25
CA ILE A 217 -12.06 -1.60 24.15
C ILE A 217 -11.76 -3.07 24.43
N PRO A 218 -11.98 -3.97 23.45
CA PRO A 218 -11.46 -5.34 23.53
C PRO A 218 -9.95 -5.33 23.75
N THR A 219 -9.49 -6.24 24.61
CA THR A 219 -8.06 -6.44 24.83
C THR A 219 -7.34 -6.60 23.48
N PRO A 220 -6.20 -5.92 23.28
CA PRO A 220 -5.50 -5.86 21.99
C PRO A 220 -5.14 -7.18 21.33
#